data_AF-A0A1T5CNG0-F1
#
_entry.id   AF-A0A1T5CNG0-F1
#
_cell.length_a   1.000
_cell.length_b   1.000
_cell.length_c   1.000
_cell.angle_alpha   90.00
_cell.angle_beta   90.00
_cell.angle_gamma   90.00
#
_symmetry.space_group_name_H-M   'P 1'
#
loop_
_entity.id
_entity.type
_entity.pdbx_description
1 polymer ?
#
loop_
_entity_poly.entity_id
_entity_poly.type
_entity_poly.pdbx_seq_one_letter_code
_entity_poly.pdbx_strand_id
1 'polypeptide(L)' 'MSELELKSGKTFCFIDQYETLEARIVYGKTLEGTNAFKIWVNGKPILITKIFTSVDDKLKELISRYS' A
#
# COMPACT_ATOMS: atom_id res chain seq x y z
N MET A 1 13.21 -7.47 -5.72
CA MET A 1 12.46 -7.00 -6.91
C MET A 1 13.33 -6.01 -7.65
N SER A 2 13.38 -6.10 -8.97
CA SER A 2 14.11 -5.18 -9.82
C SER A 2 13.32 -3.88 -10.03
N GLU A 3 14.02 -2.79 -10.37
CA GLU A 3 13.38 -1.51 -10.70
C GLU A 3 12.44 -1.63 -11.91
N LEU A 4 12.75 -2.54 -12.84
CA LEU A 4 11.95 -2.79 -14.05
C LEU A 4 10.58 -3.39 -13.71
N GLU A 5 10.55 -4.35 -12.78
CA GLU A 5 9.32 -4.95 -12.25
C GLU A 5 8.44 -3.92 -11.51
N LEU A 6 9.07 -2.95 -10.85
CA LEU A 6 8.36 -1.87 -10.16
C LEU A 6 7.79 -0.84 -11.15
N LYS A 7 8.47 -0.56 -12.27
CA LYS A 7 8.00 0.35 -13.32
C LYS A 7 6.84 -0.22 -14.13
N SER A 8 6.84 -1.52 -14.43
CA SER A 8 5.70 -2.18 -15.09
C SER A 8 4.47 -2.25 -14.18
N GLY A 9 4.67 -2.07 -12.88
CA GLY A 9 3.67 -2.27 -11.86
C GLY A 9 3.56 -3.72 -11.46
N LYS A 10 3.20 -3.94 -10.20
CA LYS A 10 2.95 -5.26 -9.64
C LYS A 10 1.67 -5.26 -8.82
N THR A 11 0.89 -6.31 -8.99
CA THR A 11 -0.32 -6.56 -8.21
C THR A 11 -0.04 -7.66 -7.19
N PHE A 12 -0.49 -7.44 -5.96
CA PHE A 12 -0.41 -8.35 -4.82
C PHE A 12 -1.84 -8.62 -4.36
N CYS A 13 -2.23 -9.89 -4.30
CA CYS A 13 -3.54 -10.29 -3.80
C CYS A 13 -3.33 -11.01 -2.46
N PHE A 14 -3.94 -10.46 -1.41
CA PHE A 14 -4.03 -11.08 -0.10
C PHE A 14 -5.46 -11.58 0.06
N ILE A 15 -5.62 -12.86 0.34
CA ILE A 15 -6.92 -13.48 0.58
C ILE A 15 -6.92 -13.89 2.05
N ASP A 16 -7.81 -13.29 2.84
CA ASP A 16 -8.13 -13.76 4.18
C ASP A 16 -9.58 -14.28 4.21
N GLN A 17 -9.95 -14.99 5.28
CA GLN A 17 -11.28 -15.58 5.50
C GLN A 17 -12.44 -14.56 5.48
N TYR A 18 -12.15 -13.26 5.54
CA TYR A 18 -13.16 -12.19 5.54
C TYR A 18 -13.12 -11.29 4.30
N GLU A 19 -11.96 -11.16 3.64
CA GLU A 19 -11.82 -10.24 2.50
C GLU A 19 -10.68 -10.61 1.56
N THR A 20 -10.85 -10.23 0.29
CA THR A 20 -9.77 -10.20 -0.69
C THR A 20 -9.28 -8.77 -0.83
N LEU A 21 -7.99 -8.58 -0.55
CA LEU A 21 -7.30 -7.30 -0.67
C LEU A 21 -6.34 -7.35 -1.86
N GLU A 22 -6.66 -6.59 -2.90
CA GLU A 22 -5.82 -6.39 -4.08
C GLU A 22 -5.03 -5.08 -3.95
N ALA A 23 -3.72 -5.17 -3.84
CA ALA A 23 -2.82 -4.03 -3.84
C ALA A 23 -2.03 -3.94 -5.16
N ARG A 24 -2.17 -2.85 -5.89
CA ARG A 24 -1.35 -2.55 -7.08
C ARG A 24 -0.34 -1.47 -6.76
N ILE A 25 0.93 -1.73 -7.02
CA ILE A 25 2.03 -0.80 -6.78
C ILE A 25 2.74 -0.53 -8.10
N VAL A 26 2.93 0.73 -8.45
CA VAL A 26 3.64 1.18 -9.65
C VAL A 26 4.64 2.26 -9.27
N TYR A 27 5.88 2.12 -9.72
CA TYR A 27 6.91 3.15 -9.55
C TYR A 27 7.01 4.02 -10.80
N GLY A 28 6.98 5.34 -10.64
CA GLY A 28 7.06 6.25 -11.77
C GLY A 28 7.42 7.67 -11.38
N LYS A 29 7.52 8.56 -12.38
CA LYS A 29 7.76 9.98 -12.16
C LYS A 29 6.47 10.73 -11.82
N THR A 30 6.58 11.67 -10.89
CA THR A 30 5.60 12.71 -10.61
C THR A 30 5.61 13.77 -11.71
N LEU A 31 4.61 14.67 -11.70
CA LEU A 31 4.58 15.83 -12.58
C LEU A 31 5.78 16.77 -12.35
N GLU A 32 6.31 16.78 -11.13
CA GLU A 32 7.49 17.56 -10.73
C GLU A 32 8.82 16.86 -11.06
N GLY A 33 8.77 15.68 -11.69
CA GLY A 33 9.95 14.93 -12.14
C GLY A 33 10.64 14.08 -11.06
N THR A 34 10.15 14.10 -9.82
CA THR A 34 10.61 13.22 -8.73
C THR A 34 10.06 11.81 -8.92
N ASN A 35 10.76 10.79 -8.44
CA ASN A 35 10.25 9.42 -8.49
C ASN A 35 9.39 9.11 -7.27
N ALA A 36 8.25 8.45 -7.46
CA ALA A 36 7.32 8.07 -6.42
C ALA A 36 6.61 6.75 -6.71
N PHE A 37 6.07 6.12 -5.67
CA PHE A 37 5.17 4.98 -5.79
C PHE A 37 3.73 5.46 -5.88
N LYS A 38 2.98 4.90 -6.85
CA LYS A 38 1.53 4.98 -6.94
C LYS A 38 0.97 3.66 -6.43
N ILE A 39 0.11 3.73 -5.42
CA ILE A 39 -0.44 2.56 -4.75
C ILE A 39 -1.96 2.61 -4.86
N TRP A 40 -2.56 1.50 -5.24
CA TRP A 40 -4.01 1.29 -5.19
C TRP A 40 -4.30 0.08 -4.33
N VAL A 41 -5.36 0.15 -3.52
CA VAL A 41 -5.91 -0.99 -2.78
C VAL A 41 -7.38 -1.13 -3.15
N ASN A 42 -7.79 -2.30 -3.62
CA ASN A 42 -9.14 -2.60 -4.11
C ASN A 42 -9.62 -1.53 -5.12
N GLY A 43 -8.75 -1.17 -6.06
CA GLY A 43 -8.99 -0.16 -7.09
C GLY A 43 -8.97 1.30 -6.60
N LYS A 44 -8.85 1.56 -5.30
CA LYS A 44 -8.83 2.92 -4.72
C LYS A 44 -7.38 3.40 -4.51
N PRO A 45 -7.02 4.62 -4.95
CA PRO A 45 -5.67 5.14 -4.72
C PRO A 45 -5.44 5.41 -3.23
N ILE A 46 -4.24 5.08 -2.73
CA ILE A 46 -3.80 5.40 -1.37
C ILE A 46 -2.73 6.48 -1.40
N LEU A 47 -2.87 7.46 -0.51
CA LEU A 47 -1.87 8.47 -0.23
C LEU A 47 -1.04 8.04 0.99
N ILE A 48 0.24 7.77 0.78
CA ILE A 48 1.18 7.63 1.89
C ILE A 48 1.50 9.04 2.38
N THR A 49 0.88 9.46 3.48
CA THR A 49 1.26 10.68 4.18
C THR A 49 2.39 10.37 5.17
N LYS A 50 3.16 11.39 5.59
CA LYS A 50 4.21 11.25 6.63
C LYS A 50 3.70 10.65 7.95
N ILE A 51 2.38 10.61 8.15
CA ILE A 51 1.72 9.98 9.30
C ILE A 51 1.26 8.58 8.86
N PHE A 52 2.21 7.74 8.46
CA PHE A 52 1.94 6.33 8.24
C PHE A 52 2.20 5.62 9.57
N THR A 53 1.23 5.67 10.49
CA THR A 53 1.26 4.75 11.64
C THR A 53 1.23 3.35 11.04
N SER A 54 2.25 2.53 11.32
CA SER A 54 2.30 1.18 10.76
C SER A 54 1.00 0.47 11.12
N VAL A 55 0.46 -0.29 10.17
CA VAL A 55 -0.80 -1.03 10.39
C VAL A 55 -0.69 -1.89 11.67
N ASP A 56 0.51 -2.37 12.00
CA ASP A 56 0.83 -3.06 13.25
C ASP A 56 0.60 -2.22 14.51
N ASP A 57 0.98 -0.94 14.52
CA ASP A 57 0.77 -0.07 15.68
C ASP A 57 -0.71 0.23 15.88
N LYS A 58 -1.45 0.40 14.79
CA LYS A 58 -2.91 0.60 14.85
C LYS A 58 -3.66 -0.68 15.26
N LEU A 59 -3.15 -1.85 14.86
CA LEU A 59 -3.63 -3.15 15.33
C LEU A 59 -3.36 -3.35 16.82
N LYS A 60 -2.15 -3.04 17.30
CA LYS A 60 -1.82 -3.08 18.73
C LYS A 60 -2.70 -2.16 19.55
N GLU A 61 -2.95 -0.94 19.07
CA GLU A 61 -3.84 0.01 19.73
C GLU A 61 -5.29 -0.51 19.79
N LEU A 62 -5.81 -1.08 18.71
CA LEU A 62 -7.15 -1.67 18.68
C LEU A 62 -7.25 -2.88 19.62
N ILE A 63 -6.28 -3.79 19.59
CA ILE A 63 -6.23 -4.93 20.52
C ILE A 63 -6.23 -4.42 21.96
N SER A 64 -5.37 -3.45 22.30
CA SER A 64 -5.30 -2.87 23.64
C SER A 64 -6.57 -2.17 24.11
N ARG A 65 -7.38 -1.60 23.22
CA ARG A 65 -8.64 -0.91 23.58
C ARG A 65 -9.78 -1.88 23.86
N TYR A 66 -9.74 -3.08 23.29
CA TYR A 66 -10.82 -4.07 23.37
C TYR A 66 -10.40 -5.36 24.09
N SER A 67 -9.25 -5.36 24.77
CA SER A 67 -8.79 -6.39 25.72
C SER A 67 -9.00 -5.91 27.14
#